data_AF-A0A1M5FCT9-F1
#
_entry.id   AF-A0A1M5FCT9-F1
#
_cell.length_a   1.000
_cell.length_b   1.000
_cell.length_c   1.000
_cell.angle_alpha   90.00
_cell.angle_beta   90.00
_cell.angle_gamma   90.00
#
_symmetry.space_group_name_H-M   'P 1'
#
loop_
_entity.id
_entity.type
_entity.pdbx_description
1 polymer ?
#
loop_
_entity_poly.entity_id
_entity_poly.type
_entity_poly.pdbx_seq_one_letter_code
_entity_poly.pdbx_strand_id
1 'polypeptide(L)'
;MKKFLPSFSYIFHPILIPAMATLLYLFYHKGDFIAQEKLFILFQVVIVTIVIPILVFVLLRATGNVDTIMMSKISERKIPLVVHCFLIILLVKKSIIVDRYPELHFFFLGGLFSIMLAMILLFGYFKASLHMIGISSITVFIAGMSIHLQENSIFTIAVLLLLNGIIASSRLEMKAHTNIELAIGFFLGAVPQMLLLAVWL
;
A
#
# COMPACT_ATOMS: atom_id res chain seq x y z
N MET A 1 7.48 24.89 -7.11
CA MET A 1 7.83 23.60 -6.45
C MET A 1 7.03 23.35 -5.15
N LYS A 2 7.02 24.27 -4.17
CA LYS A 2 6.33 24.09 -2.87
C LYS A 2 4.83 23.74 -2.94
N LYS A 3 4.11 24.20 -3.98
CA LYS A 3 2.69 23.88 -4.19
C LYS A 3 2.44 22.60 -5.02
N PHE A 4 3.45 22.11 -5.75
CA PHE A 4 3.30 20.97 -6.66
C PHE A 4 3.61 19.64 -5.97
N LEU A 5 4.65 19.60 -5.14
CA LEU A 5 5.04 18.38 -4.43
C LEU A 5 3.94 17.80 -3.54
N PRO A 6 3.15 18.59 -2.76
CA PRO A 6 2.09 18.03 -1.93
C PRO A 6 1.04 17.21 -2.70
N SER A 7 0.76 17.54 -3.97
CA SER A 7 -0.19 16.82 -4.81
C SER A 7 0.14 15.33 -4.96
N PHE A 8 1.43 14.98 -5.00
CA PHE A 8 1.86 13.57 -5.09
C PHE A 8 1.49 12.75 -3.86
N SER A 9 1.48 13.36 -2.67
CA SER A 9 1.00 12.66 -1.46
C SER A 9 -0.49 12.31 -1.54
N TYR A 10 -1.30 13.16 -2.19
CA TYR A 10 -2.73 12.90 -2.35
C TYR A 10 -3.01 11.90 -3.46
N ILE A 11 -2.30 11.98 -4.59
CA ILE A 11 -2.46 11.07 -5.73
C ILE A 11 -1.99 9.65 -5.35
N PHE A 12 -0.85 9.55 -4.66
CA PHE A 12 -0.28 8.28 -4.21
C PHE A 12 -0.58 8.02 -2.74
N HIS A 13 -1.79 8.38 -2.31
CA HIS A 13 -2.22 8.14 -0.94
C HIS A 13 -2.18 6.62 -0.65
N PRO A 14 -1.68 6.17 0.51
CA PRO A 14 -1.50 4.75 0.83
C PRO A 14 -2.74 3.89 0.60
N ILE A 15 -3.92 4.46 0.83
CA ILE A 15 -5.21 3.78 0.66
C ILE A 15 -5.48 3.33 -0.79
N LEU A 16 -4.88 4.01 -1.77
CA LEU A 16 -5.06 3.74 -3.20
C LEU A 16 -4.05 2.70 -3.73
N ILE A 17 -2.94 2.49 -3.03
CA ILE A 17 -1.85 1.60 -3.46
C ILE A 17 -2.33 0.17 -3.72
N PRO A 18 -3.19 -0.46 -2.88
CA PRO A 18 -3.68 -1.80 -3.16
C PRO A 18 -4.49 -1.90 -4.46
N ALA A 19 -5.32 -0.90 -4.75
CA ALA A 19 -6.09 -0.84 -5.99
C ALA A 19 -5.18 -0.63 -7.20
N MET A 20 -4.16 0.23 -7.08
CA MET A 20 -3.16 0.44 -8.14
C MET A 20 -2.35 -0.82 -8.43
N ALA A 21 -1.88 -1.52 -7.40
CA ALA A 21 -1.15 -2.77 -7.55
C ALA A 21 -2.02 -3.85 -8.21
N THR A 22 -3.29 -3.95 -7.82
CA THR A 22 -4.27 -4.87 -8.44
C THR A 22 -4.49 -4.52 -9.91
N LEU A 23 -4.66 -3.23 -10.24
CA LEU A 23 -4.82 -2.79 -11.62
C LEU A 23 -3.61 -3.18 -12.47
N LEU A 24 -2.39 -2.91 -12.00
CA LEU A 24 -1.15 -3.28 -12.69
C LEU A 24 -1.01 -4.80 -12.82
N TYR A 25 -1.29 -5.55 -11.75
CA TYR A 25 -1.30 -7.01 -11.77
C TYR A 25 -2.20 -7.58 -12.87
N LEU A 26 -3.45 -7.11 -12.93
CA LEU A 26 -4.43 -7.53 -13.93
C LEU A 26 -4.10 -7.05 -15.35
N PHE A 27 -3.33 -5.96 -15.47
CA PHE A 27 -2.85 -5.45 -16.74
C PHE A 27 -1.71 -6.30 -17.30
N TYR A 28 -0.76 -6.72 -16.46
CA TYR A 28 0.38 -7.55 -16.87
C TYR A 28 0.00 -9.02 -17.15
N HIS A 29 -0.99 -9.57 -16.45
CA HIS A 29 -1.56 -10.90 -16.74
C HIS A 29 -2.49 -10.84 -17.96
N LYS A 30 -1.89 -10.91 -19.15
CA LYS A 30 -2.59 -10.88 -20.44
C LYS A 30 -3.18 -12.26 -20.75
N GLY A 31 -4.50 -12.38 -20.61
CA GLY A 31 -5.26 -13.57 -21.06
C GLY A 31 -5.66 -14.55 -19.95
N ASP A 32 -5.09 -14.43 -18.74
CA ASP A 32 -5.38 -15.36 -17.63
C ASP A 32 -6.74 -15.14 -16.96
N PHE A 33 -7.28 -13.93 -17.11
CA PHE A 33 -8.53 -13.51 -16.49
C PHE A 33 -9.51 -12.94 -17.52
N ILE A 34 -10.75 -13.38 -17.46
CA ILE A 34 -11.85 -12.80 -18.24
C ILE A 34 -12.23 -11.42 -17.71
N ALA A 35 -12.81 -10.56 -18.54
CA ALA A 35 -13.13 -9.18 -18.18
C ALA A 35 -14.00 -9.06 -16.91
N GLN A 36 -14.97 -9.96 -16.74
CA GLN A 36 -15.84 -9.99 -15.57
C GLN A 36 -15.06 -10.29 -14.28
N GLU A 37 -14.09 -11.21 -14.33
CA GLU A 37 -13.23 -11.55 -13.20
C GLU A 37 -12.32 -10.37 -12.82
N LYS A 38 -11.70 -9.72 -13.83
CA LYS A 38 -10.87 -8.52 -13.61
C LYS A 38 -11.65 -7.43 -12.88
N LEU A 39 -12.86 -7.13 -13.34
CA LEU A 39 -13.74 -6.14 -12.72
C LEU A 39 -14.14 -6.55 -11.30
N PHE A 40 -14.55 -7.80 -11.11
CA PHE A 40 -14.99 -8.31 -9.81
C PHE A 40 -13.89 -8.18 -8.75
N ILE A 41 -12.67 -8.63 -9.06
CA ILE A 41 -11.52 -8.55 -8.15
C ILE A 41 -11.14 -7.10 -7.87
N LEU A 42 -11.08 -6.25 -8.89
CA LEU A 42 -10.78 -4.83 -8.70
C LEU A 42 -11.81 -4.15 -7.80
N PHE A 43 -13.10 -4.42 -7.99
CA PHE A 43 -14.16 -3.89 -7.12
C PHE A 43 -14.05 -4.39 -5.69
N GLN A 44 -13.78 -5.69 -5.49
CA GLN A 44 -13.57 -6.24 -4.15
C GLN A 44 -12.40 -5.55 -3.44
N VAL A 45 -11.27 -5.39 -4.11
CA VAL A 45 -10.12 -4.66 -3.55
C VAL A 45 -10.49 -3.22 -3.22
N VAL A 46 -11.10 -2.48 -4.15
CA VAL A 46 -11.51 -1.08 -3.93
C VAL A 46 -12.47 -0.95 -2.75
N ILE A 47 -13.48 -1.81 -2.65
CA ILE A 47 -14.44 -1.77 -1.56
C ILE A 47 -13.72 -2.03 -0.23
N VAL A 48 -12.91 -3.08 -0.17
CA VAL A 48 -12.27 -3.52 1.08
C VAL A 48 -11.15 -2.59 1.52
N THR A 49 -10.34 -2.04 0.60
CA THR A 49 -9.16 -1.25 0.95
C THR A 49 -9.39 0.25 0.91
N ILE A 50 -10.46 0.74 0.26
CA ILE A 50 -10.76 2.17 0.15
C ILE A 50 -12.09 2.50 0.80
N VAL A 51 -13.20 1.91 0.34
CA VAL A 51 -14.55 2.32 0.77
C VAL A 51 -14.75 2.03 2.25
N ILE A 52 -14.49 0.80 2.71
CA ILE A 52 -14.68 0.43 4.11
C ILE A 52 -13.78 1.24 5.06
N PRO A 53 -12.46 1.41 4.81
CA PRO A 53 -11.63 2.23 5.68
C PRO A 53 -12.06 3.70 5.74
N ILE A 54 -12.56 4.28 4.64
CA ILE A 54 -13.11 5.64 4.64
C ILE A 54 -14.37 5.71 5.52
N LEU A 55 -15.28 4.74 5.41
CA LEU A 55 -16.48 4.69 6.26
C LEU A 55 -16.10 4.57 7.74
N VAL A 56 -15.12 3.73 8.07
CA VAL A 56 -14.61 3.58 9.43
C VAL A 56 -13.98 4.89 9.93
N PHE A 57 -13.19 5.57 9.10
CA PHE A 57 -12.63 6.87 9.44
C PHE A 57 -13.71 7.92 9.73
N VAL A 58 -14.76 7.99 8.90
CA VAL A 58 -15.89 8.91 9.10
C VAL A 58 -16.61 8.61 10.42
N LEU A 59 -16.83 7.34 10.74
CA LEU A 59 -17.44 6.92 12.00
C LEU A 59 -16.58 7.31 13.20
N LEU A 60 -15.27 7.04 13.15
CA LEU A 60 -14.34 7.42 14.22
C LEU A 60 -14.29 8.94 14.44
N ARG A 61 -14.42 9.73 13.37
CA ARG A 61 -14.52 11.18 13.46
C ARG A 61 -15.84 11.61 14.11
N ALA A 62 -16.94 10.97 13.75
CA ALA A 62 -18.27 11.26 14.32
C ALA A 62 -18.35 10.93 15.82
N THR A 63 -17.62 9.93 16.30
CA THR A 63 -17.56 9.56 17.73
C THR A 63 -16.52 10.35 18.53
N GLY A 64 -15.78 11.27 17.89
CA GLY A 64 -14.74 12.08 18.56
C GLY A 64 -13.42 11.35 18.80
N ASN A 65 -13.17 10.21 18.15
CA ASN A 65 -11.93 9.44 18.29
C ASN A 65 -10.79 9.94 17.39
N VAL A 66 -11.08 10.81 16.41
CA VAL A 66 -10.09 11.39 15.47
C VAL A 66 -10.39 12.87 15.22
N ASP A 67 -9.40 13.74 15.45
CA ASP A 67 -9.55 15.20 15.35
C ASP A 67 -9.29 15.72 13.92
N THR A 68 -8.37 15.09 13.17
CA THR A 68 -7.89 15.62 11.88
C THR A 68 -7.82 14.55 10.77
N ILE A 69 -8.05 14.96 9.52
CA ILE A 69 -7.97 14.09 8.33
C ILE A 69 -6.58 13.45 8.19
N MET A 70 -5.53 14.18 8.58
CA MET A 70 -4.14 13.70 8.50
C MET A 70 -3.70 12.86 9.70
N MET A 71 -4.59 12.61 10.67
CA MET A 71 -4.32 11.81 11.88
C MET A 71 -2.98 12.20 12.52
N SER A 72 -2.92 13.44 13.00
CA SER A 72 -1.70 14.06 13.52
C SER A 72 -1.18 13.35 14.77
N LYS A 73 -2.06 12.72 15.56
CA LYS A 73 -1.71 11.96 16.76
C LYS A 73 -1.47 10.49 16.44
N ILE A 74 -0.46 9.90 17.06
CA ILE A 74 -0.12 8.47 16.96
C ILE A 74 -1.30 7.59 17.42
N SER A 75 -2.03 8.01 18.45
CA SER A 75 -3.20 7.28 18.98
C SER A 75 -4.32 7.11 17.96
N GLU A 76 -4.56 8.13 17.12
CA GLU A 76 -5.60 8.13 16.09
C GLU A 76 -5.32 7.11 14.98
N ARG A 77 -4.07 6.68 14.82
CA ARG A 77 -3.66 5.74 13.77
C ARG A 77 -3.88 4.27 14.13
N LYS A 78 -4.01 3.95 15.42
CA LYS A 78 -4.07 2.55 15.89
C LYS A 78 -5.32 1.83 15.36
N ILE A 79 -6.50 2.41 15.57
CA ILE A 79 -7.77 1.79 15.14
C ILE A 79 -7.82 1.61 13.62
N PRO A 80 -7.53 2.63 12.79
CA PRO A 80 -7.50 2.47 11.34
C PRO A 80 -6.55 1.37 10.86
N LEU A 81 -5.35 1.24 11.46
CA LEU A 81 -4.39 0.20 11.06
C LEU A 81 -4.84 -1.21 11.48
N VAL A 82 -5.40 -1.38 12.67
CA VAL A 82 -5.96 -2.67 13.12
C VAL A 82 -7.08 -3.11 12.19
N VAL A 83 -8.00 -2.20 11.87
CA VAL A 83 -9.08 -2.45 10.91
C VAL A 83 -8.51 -2.80 9.55
N HIS A 84 -7.50 -2.07 9.08
CA HIS A 84 -6.88 -2.36 7.79
C HIS A 84 -6.22 -3.76 7.76
N CYS A 85 -5.48 -4.16 8.80
CA CYS A 85 -4.95 -5.52 8.92
C CYS A 85 -6.05 -6.58 8.81
N PHE A 86 -7.15 -6.40 9.55
CA PHE A 86 -8.29 -7.32 9.51
C PHE A 86 -8.90 -7.41 8.10
N LEU A 87 -9.06 -6.28 7.43
CA LEU A 87 -9.59 -6.22 6.06
C LEU A 87 -8.66 -6.91 5.05
N ILE A 88 -7.34 -6.72 5.16
CA ILE A 88 -6.38 -7.44 4.31
C ILE A 88 -6.43 -8.95 4.57
N ILE A 89 -6.53 -9.39 5.83
CA ILE A 89 -6.69 -10.81 6.18
C ILE A 89 -7.95 -11.39 5.54
N LEU A 90 -9.09 -10.68 5.61
CA LEU A 90 -10.32 -11.12 4.95
C LEU A 90 -10.14 -11.24 3.43
N LEU A 91 -9.49 -10.24 2.82
CA LEU A 91 -9.27 -10.18 1.39
C LEU A 91 -8.45 -11.38 0.90
N VAL A 92 -7.31 -11.69 1.54
CA VAL A 92 -6.45 -12.83 1.14
C VAL A 92 -7.05 -14.19 1.46
N LYS A 93 -7.95 -14.29 2.45
CA LYS A 93 -8.62 -15.56 2.80
C LYS A 93 -9.86 -15.86 1.96
N LYS A 94 -10.50 -14.85 1.37
CA LYS A 94 -11.82 -15.01 0.72
C LYS A 94 -11.87 -14.62 -0.75
N SER A 95 -11.06 -13.65 -1.18
CA SER A 95 -11.13 -13.09 -2.54
C SER A 95 -9.84 -13.36 -3.30
N ILE A 96 -8.70 -12.94 -2.75
CA ILE A 96 -7.39 -13.07 -3.38
C ILE A 96 -6.72 -14.34 -2.87
N ILE A 97 -7.29 -15.50 -3.24
CA ILE A 97 -6.77 -16.81 -2.82
C ILE A 97 -5.50 -17.16 -3.59
N VAL A 98 -4.55 -17.82 -2.92
CA VAL A 98 -3.22 -18.14 -3.46
C VAL A 98 -3.27 -18.98 -4.74
N ASP A 99 -4.22 -19.92 -4.84
CA ASP A 99 -4.33 -20.82 -6.00
C ASP A 99 -4.77 -20.11 -7.29
N ARG A 100 -5.45 -18.95 -7.18
CA ARG A 100 -5.95 -18.19 -8.33
C ARG A 100 -5.15 -16.93 -8.62
N TYR A 101 -4.62 -16.28 -7.59
CA TYR A 101 -3.90 -15.01 -7.69
C TYR A 101 -2.62 -15.02 -6.85
N PRO A 102 -1.65 -15.92 -7.11
CA PRO A 102 -0.54 -16.17 -6.20
C PRO A 102 0.30 -14.91 -5.91
N GLU A 103 0.71 -14.16 -6.92
CA GLU A 103 1.55 -12.98 -6.75
C GLU A 103 0.79 -11.85 -6.04
N LEU A 104 -0.47 -11.64 -6.41
CA LEU A 104 -1.32 -10.64 -5.77
C LEU A 104 -1.62 -11.02 -4.32
N HIS A 105 -1.80 -12.31 -4.02
CA HIS A 105 -1.96 -12.84 -2.67
C HIS A 105 -0.73 -12.49 -1.81
N PHE A 106 0.47 -12.76 -2.32
CA PHE A 106 1.71 -12.43 -1.62
C PHE A 106 1.98 -10.93 -1.54
N PHE A 107 1.54 -10.13 -2.51
CA PHE A 107 1.57 -8.67 -2.40
C PHE A 107 0.75 -8.19 -1.19
N PHE A 108 -0.49 -8.68 -1.05
CA PHE A 108 -1.34 -8.33 0.09
C PHE A 108 -0.79 -8.87 1.41
N LEU A 109 -0.21 -10.08 1.43
CA LEU A 109 0.43 -10.64 2.61
C LEU A 109 1.67 -9.84 3.04
N GLY A 110 2.49 -9.41 2.08
CA GLY A 110 3.63 -8.52 2.34
C GLY A 110 3.17 -7.18 2.91
N GLY A 111 2.10 -6.61 2.34
CA GLY A 111 1.46 -5.40 2.86
C GLY A 111 0.94 -5.58 4.29
N LEU A 112 0.33 -6.74 4.61
CA LEU A 112 -0.10 -7.07 5.96
C LEU A 112 1.08 -7.07 6.94
N PHE A 113 2.19 -7.72 6.60
CA PHE A 113 3.39 -7.71 7.43
C PHE A 113 3.96 -6.30 7.60
N SER A 114 4.01 -5.49 6.52
CA SER A 114 4.44 -4.09 6.59
C SER A 114 3.58 -3.27 7.56
N ILE A 115 2.25 -3.44 7.53
CA ILE A 115 1.33 -2.72 8.42
C ILE A 115 1.47 -3.22 9.85
N MET A 116 1.62 -4.52 10.07
CA MET A 116 1.86 -5.09 11.40
C MET A 116 3.15 -4.55 12.01
N LEU A 117 4.24 -4.47 11.23
CA LEU A 117 5.50 -3.86 11.66
C LEU A 117 5.34 -2.37 11.96
N ALA A 118 4.64 -1.62 11.11
CA ALA A 118 4.34 -0.21 11.35
C ALA A 118 3.50 -0.02 12.63
N MET A 119 2.58 -0.94 12.91
CA MET A 119 1.77 -0.95 14.12
C MET A 119 2.62 -1.23 15.37
N ILE A 120 3.57 -2.16 15.31
CA ILE A 120 4.55 -2.42 16.37
C ILE A 120 5.34 -1.14 16.69
N LEU A 121 5.83 -0.43 15.67
CA LEU A 121 6.55 0.84 15.86
C LEU A 121 5.69 1.92 16.51
N LEU A 122 4.39 1.96 16.20
CA LEU A 122 3.46 2.91 16.83
C LEU A 122 3.29 2.67 18.35
N PHE A 123 3.46 1.44 18.84
CA PHE A 123 3.51 1.17 20.28
C PHE A 123 4.79 1.71 20.94
N GLY A 124 5.90 1.76 20.18
CA GLY A 124 7.14 2.44 20.56
C GLY A 124 7.14 3.95 20.31
N TYR A 125 5.98 4.57 20.08
CA TYR A 125 5.82 6.00 19.78
C TYR A 125 6.56 6.49 18.52
N PHE A 126 6.87 5.58 17.59
CA PHE A 126 7.49 5.92 16.31
C PHE A 126 6.49 5.80 15.16
N LYS A 127 6.42 6.82 14.30
CA LYS A 127 5.48 6.87 13.17
C LYS A 127 6.19 6.71 11.81
N ALA A 128 6.31 5.47 11.34
CA ALA A 128 6.77 5.23 9.98
C ALA A 128 5.82 5.85 8.93
N SER A 129 6.38 6.28 7.80
CA SER A 129 5.60 6.85 6.69
C SER A 129 4.85 5.75 5.92
N LEU A 130 3.53 5.70 6.06
CA LEU A 130 2.67 4.79 5.28
C LEU A 130 2.74 5.05 3.77
N HIS A 131 3.06 6.29 3.37
CA HIS A 131 3.27 6.63 1.95
C HIS A 131 4.50 5.91 1.39
N MET A 132 5.58 5.90 2.17
CA MET A 132 6.81 5.19 1.78
C MET A 132 6.59 3.68 1.79
N ILE A 133 5.86 3.14 2.78
CA ILE A 133 5.49 1.71 2.79
C ILE A 133 4.74 1.34 1.52
N GLY A 134 3.74 2.13 1.13
CA GLY A 134 2.92 1.85 -0.04
C GLY A 134 3.73 1.88 -1.35
N ILE A 135 4.42 3.00 -1.62
CA ILE A 135 5.14 3.14 -2.90
C ILE A 135 6.33 2.17 -3.00
N SER A 136 7.07 1.91 -1.92
CA SER A 136 8.17 0.94 -1.97
C SER A 136 7.65 -0.49 -2.15
N SER A 137 6.50 -0.84 -1.54
CA SER A 137 5.90 -2.15 -1.71
C SER A 137 5.49 -2.43 -3.15
N ILE A 138 4.76 -1.51 -3.79
CA ILE A 138 4.35 -1.68 -5.20
C ILE A 138 5.58 -1.66 -6.13
N THR A 139 6.64 -0.91 -5.79
CA THR A 139 7.88 -0.90 -6.58
C THR A 139 8.52 -2.29 -6.61
N VAL A 140 8.71 -2.91 -5.45
CA VAL A 140 9.29 -4.26 -5.35
C VAL A 140 8.39 -5.30 -6.00
N PHE A 141 7.07 -5.19 -5.79
CA PHE A 141 6.09 -6.09 -6.39
C PHE A 141 6.13 -6.08 -7.91
N ILE A 142 6.13 -4.89 -8.54
CA ILE A 142 6.18 -4.77 -10.01
C ILE A 142 7.54 -5.23 -10.55
N ALA A 143 8.63 -5.01 -9.83
CA ALA A 143 9.92 -5.58 -10.20
C ALA A 143 9.90 -7.12 -10.18
N GLY A 144 9.34 -7.73 -9.14
CA GLY A 144 9.15 -9.18 -9.06
C GLY A 144 8.25 -9.71 -10.18
N MET A 145 7.12 -9.05 -10.44
CA MET A 145 6.21 -9.39 -11.53
C MET A 145 6.88 -9.35 -12.91
N SER A 146 7.73 -8.34 -13.14
CA SER A 146 8.51 -8.22 -14.39
C SER A 146 9.44 -9.41 -14.60
N ILE A 147 10.04 -9.93 -13.51
CA ILE A 147 10.90 -11.12 -13.55
C ILE A 147 10.05 -12.38 -13.77
N HIS A 148 8.99 -12.57 -12.96
CA HIS A 148 8.15 -13.77 -12.98
C HIS A 148 7.49 -13.98 -14.36
N LEU A 149 6.88 -12.93 -14.91
CA LEU A 149 6.19 -12.98 -16.19
C LEU A 149 7.12 -12.85 -17.40
N GLN A 150 8.42 -12.65 -17.19
CA GLN A 150 9.41 -12.37 -18.24
C GLN A 150 9.01 -11.20 -19.16
N GLU A 151 8.27 -10.24 -18.61
CA GLU A 151 7.78 -9.04 -19.32
C GLU A 151 8.72 -7.87 -19.06
N ASN A 152 9.03 -7.08 -20.10
CA ASN A 152 9.91 -5.92 -19.96
C ASN A 152 9.15 -4.71 -19.38
N SER A 153 9.18 -4.57 -18.05
CA SER A 153 8.52 -3.46 -17.34
C SER A 153 9.50 -2.38 -16.86
N ILE A 154 10.69 -2.29 -17.47
CA ILE A 154 11.78 -1.40 -16.99
C ILE A 154 11.35 0.07 -16.87
N PHE A 155 10.53 0.55 -17.81
CA PHE A 155 10.01 1.91 -17.77
C PHE A 155 9.09 2.13 -16.55
N THR A 156 8.21 1.19 -16.27
CA THR A 156 7.28 1.28 -15.12
C THR A 156 8.05 1.21 -13.80
N ILE A 157 9.04 0.33 -13.71
CA ILE A 157 9.92 0.22 -12.53
C ILE A 157 10.71 1.52 -12.34
N ALA A 158 11.28 2.10 -13.39
CA ALA A 158 12.01 3.36 -13.32
C ALA A 158 11.12 4.52 -12.85
N VAL A 159 9.88 4.60 -13.34
CA VAL A 159 8.88 5.58 -12.88
C VAL A 159 8.55 5.36 -11.40
N LEU A 160 8.33 4.12 -10.95
CA LEU A 160 8.05 3.81 -9.55
C LEU A 160 9.24 4.16 -8.63
N LEU A 161 10.47 3.87 -9.05
CA LEU A 161 11.69 4.27 -8.33
C LEU A 161 11.80 5.80 -8.21
N LEU A 162 11.53 6.54 -9.29
CA LEU A 162 11.49 8.00 -9.24
C LEU A 162 10.38 8.50 -8.29
N LEU A 163 9.21 7.88 -8.32
CA LEU A 163 8.07 8.23 -7.45
C LEU A 163 8.39 8.02 -5.96
N ASN A 164 9.22 7.04 -5.58
CA ASN A 164 9.70 6.92 -4.20
C ASN A 164 10.37 8.22 -3.73
N GLY A 165 11.26 8.79 -4.53
CA GLY A 165 11.97 10.04 -4.22
C GLY A 165 11.04 11.26 -4.21
N ILE A 166 10.12 11.35 -5.18
CA ILE A 166 9.15 12.45 -5.27
C ILE A 166 8.19 12.44 -4.08
N ILE A 167 7.67 11.27 -3.71
CA ILE A 167 6.76 11.11 -2.56
C ILE A 167 7.49 11.39 -1.25
N ALA A 168 8.72 10.89 -1.07
CA ALA A 168 9.54 11.22 0.10
C ALA A 168 9.71 12.75 0.24
N SER A 169 10.06 13.41 -0.86
CA SER A 169 10.22 14.87 -0.93
C SER A 169 8.90 15.60 -0.63
N SER A 170 7.77 15.10 -1.13
CA SER A 170 6.43 15.60 -0.82
C SER A 170 6.15 15.56 0.69
N ARG A 171 6.49 14.46 1.37
CA ARG A 171 6.27 14.32 2.82
C ARG A 171 7.16 15.25 3.66
N LEU A 172 8.39 15.50 3.22
CA LEU A 172 9.30 16.47 3.86
C LEU A 172 8.79 17.90 3.69
N GLU A 173 8.39 18.30 2.49
CA GLU A 173 7.86 19.65 2.22
C GLU A 173 6.59 19.93 3.03
N MET A 174 5.73 18.92 3.20
CA MET A 174 4.54 19.00 4.05
C MET A 174 4.86 18.97 5.56
N LYS A 175 6.13 18.85 5.95
CA LYS A 175 6.59 18.67 7.34
C LYS A 175 5.86 17.53 8.07
N ALA A 176 5.42 16.52 7.32
CA ALA A 176 4.64 15.42 7.88
C ALA A 176 5.53 14.36 8.54
N HIS A 177 6.77 14.22 8.03
CA HIS A 177 7.74 13.22 8.45
C HIS A 177 9.17 13.73 8.45
N THR A 178 10.04 13.03 9.20
CA THR A 178 11.50 13.21 9.16
C THR A 178 12.15 12.23 8.16
N ASN A 179 13.42 12.46 7.81
CA ASN A 179 14.17 11.54 6.94
C ASN A 179 14.22 10.11 7.49
N ILE A 180 14.34 9.96 8.81
CA ILE A 180 14.40 8.64 9.47
C ILE A 180 13.04 7.93 9.37
N GLU A 181 11.93 8.64 9.59
CA GLU A 181 10.57 8.09 9.44
C GLU A 181 10.26 7.66 7.99
N LEU A 182 10.82 8.38 7.01
CA LEU A 182 10.71 8.04 5.59
C LEU A 182 11.55 6.83 5.22
N ALA A 183 12.81 6.79 5.66
CA ALA A 183 13.70 5.65 5.42
C ALA A 183 13.13 4.36 6.04
N ILE A 184 12.68 4.42 7.30
CA ILE A 184 12.03 3.28 7.96
C ILE A 184 10.77 2.88 7.20
N GLY A 185 9.92 3.84 6.80
CA GLY A 185 8.74 3.55 5.99
C GLY A 185 9.08 2.85 4.67
N PHE A 186 10.14 3.29 3.98
CA PHE A 186 10.60 2.66 2.75
C PHE A 186 10.98 1.19 2.98
N PHE A 187 11.83 0.90 3.97
CA PHE A 187 12.27 -0.47 4.26
C PHE A 187 11.13 -1.36 4.77
N LEU A 188 10.22 -0.81 5.56
CA LEU A 188 9.03 -1.55 6.02
C LEU A 188 8.12 -1.98 4.87
N GLY A 189 8.08 -1.27 3.75
CA GLY A 189 7.39 -1.73 2.55
C GLY A 189 8.24 -2.68 1.69
N ALA A 190 9.50 -2.31 1.43
CA ALA A 190 10.35 -3.03 0.50
C ALA A 190 10.77 -4.41 1.01
N VAL A 191 11.18 -4.51 2.29
CA VAL A 191 11.75 -5.75 2.84
C VAL A 191 10.73 -6.88 2.91
N PRO A 192 9.51 -6.70 3.48
CA PRO A 192 8.52 -7.77 3.50
C PRO A 192 8.14 -8.26 2.10
N GLN A 193 7.99 -7.34 1.14
CA GLN A 193 7.74 -7.70 -0.26
C GLN A 193 8.89 -8.51 -0.85
N MET A 194 10.13 -8.05 -0.66
CA MET A 194 11.33 -8.70 -1.20
C MET A 194 11.54 -10.10 -0.60
N LEU A 195 11.26 -10.29 0.68
CA LEU A 195 11.32 -11.61 1.33
C LEU A 195 10.27 -12.56 0.75
N LEU A 196 9.06 -12.07 0.48
CA LEU A 196 8.01 -12.89 -0.11
C LEU A 196 8.25 -13.17 -1.60
N LEU A 197 9.01 -12.35 -2.33
CA LEU A 197 9.42 -12.68 -3.70
C LEU A 197 10.08 -14.05 -3.78
N ALA A 198 10.89 -14.44 -2.78
CA ALA A 198 11.56 -15.74 -2.75
C ALA A 198 10.60 -16.95 -2.65
N VAL A 199 9.31 -16.71 -2.41
CA VAL A 199 8.28 -17.75 -2.30
C VAL A 199 7.54 -17.97 -3.62
N TRP A 200 7.40 -16.94 -4.45
CA TRP A 200 6.56 -16.98 -5.65
C TRP A 200 7.28 -16.64 -6.96
N LEU A 201 8.54 -16.20 -6.90
CA LEU A 201 9.46 -16.23 -8.06
C LEU A 201 9.97 -17.66 -8.30
#